data_AF-A0AA36B148-F1
#
_entry.id   AF-A0AA36B148-F1
#
_cell.length_a   1.000
_cell.length_b   1.000
_cell.length_c   1.000
_cell.angle_alpha   90.00
_cell.angle_beta   90.00
_cell.angle_gamma   90.00
#
_symmetry.space_group_name_H-M   'P 1'
#
loop_
_entity.id
_entity.type
_entity.pdbx_description
1 polymer ?
#
loop_
_entity_poly.entity_id
_entity_poly.type
_entity_poly.pdbx_seq_one_letter_code
_entity_poly.pdbx_strand_id
1 'polypeptide(L)'
;MPHSKNLVSEISSWQARVDDHKEKQLINPFSLWEGASHRVKLSKTDENYGKPVEGTLTAIRGQEALESVYNEIHELCMIIAAIGVHQPDKSVRVTFGELFHAYLRISNKLVGMLIRARRHNLLDFEGEILYQCQDEKVEVTLFKVPER
;
A
#
# COMPACT_ATOMS: atom_id res chain seq x y z
N MET A 1 13.86 0.47 42.25
CA MET A 1 15.07 0.21 41.44
C MET A 1 15.19 1.31 40.39
N PRO A 2 16.14 2.25 40.48
CA PRO A 2 16.26 3.30 39.49
C PRO A 2 16.89 2.73 38.22
N HIS A 3 16.22 2.90 37.07
CA HIS A 3 16.81 2.63 35.76
C HIS A 3 18.04 3.52 35.55
N SER A 4 19.25 2.95 35.62
CA SER A 4 20.45 3.64 35.15
C SER A 4 20.32 3.83 33.65
N LYS A 5 20.01 5.06 33.21
CA LYS A 5 20.03 5.43 31.80
C LYS A 5 21.41 5.11 31.24
N ASN A 6 21.47 4.32 30.17
CA ASN A 6 22.73 3.95 29.52
C ASN A 6 23.22 5.13 28.69
N LEU A 7 23.90 6.08 29.35
CA LEU A 7 24.40 7.34 28.78
C LEU A 7 25.26 7.12 27.53
N VAL A 8 26.01 6.02 27.46
CA VAL A 8 26.85 5.69 26.30
C VAL A 8 26.00 5.45 25.06
N SER A 9 24.88 4.73 25.18
CA SER A 9 23.95 4.50 24.07
C SER A 9 23.23 5.78 23.61
N GLU A 10 22.91 6.68 24.54
CA GLU A 10 22.30 7.97 24.22
C GLU A 10 23.29 8.87 23.48
N ILE A 11 24.53 8.97 23.95
CA ILE A 11 25.60 9.76 23.30
C ILE A 11 25.87 9.23 21.89
N SER A 12 25.96 7.91 21.73
CA SER A 12 26.10 7.26 20.41
C SER A 12 24.95 7.62 19.47
N SER A 13 23.72 7.62 19.96
CA SER A 13 22.54 7.94 19.14
C SER A 13 22.53 9.41 18.72
N TRP A 14 22.99 10.31 19.60
CA TRP A 14 23.13 11.73 19.30
C TRP A 14 24.24 12.00 18.29
N GLN A 15 25.39 11.34 18.42
CA GLN A 15 26.48 11.44 17.43
C GLN A 15 26.00 10.99 16.05
N ALA A 16 25.35 9.83 15.95
CA ALA A 16 24.78 9.34 14.69
C ALA A 16 23.78 10.33 14.06
N ARG A 17 22.95 10.99 14.87
CA ARG A 17 22.02 12.04 14.38
C ARG A 17 22.75 13.28 13.88
N VAL A 18 23.83 13.68 14.54
CA VAL A 18 24.66 14.82 14.11
C VAL A 18 25.32 14.52 12.78
N ASP A 19 25.87 13.31 12.63
CA ASP A 19 26.52 12.86 11.39
C ASP A 19 25.53 12.80 10.22
N ASP A 20 24.37 12.16 10.39
CA ASP A 20 23.31 12.11 9.38
C ASP A 20 22.77 13.52 9.01
N HIS A 21 22.66 14.42 10.00
CA HIS A 21 22.27 15.80 9.73
C HIS A 21 23.33 16.52 8.88
N LYS A 22 24.60 16.36 9.23
CA LYS A 22 25.72 16.96 8.50
C LYS A 22 25.74 16.46 7.05
N GLU A 23 25.61 15.16 6.82
CA GLU A 23 25.53 14.58 5.48
C GLU A 23 24.36 15.18 4.67
N LYS A 24 23.18 15.31 5.28
CA LYS A 24 22.01 15.91 4.63
C LYS A 24 22.20 17.39 4.31
N GLN A 25 22.88 18.15 5.17
CA GLN A 25 23.19 19.55 4.91
C GLN A 25 24.19 19.70 3.77
N LEU A 26 25.20 18.84 3.71
CA LEU A 26 26.22 18.87 2.65
C LEU A 26 25.65 18.57 1.25
N ILE A 27 24.51 17.89 1.12
CA ILE A 27 23.86 17.64 -0.18
C ILE A 27 22.65 18.56 -0.46
N ASN A 28 22.38 19.50 0.44
CA ASN A 28 21.26 20.41 0.32
C ASN A 28 21.71 21.70 -0.39
N PRO A 29 21.12 22.05 -1.55
CA PRO A 29 21.51 23.23 -2.31
C PRO A 29 21.18 24.57 -1.62
N PHE A 30 20.37 24.53 -0.56
CA PHE A 30 20.03 25.70 0.25
C PHE A 30 20.81 25.77 1.56
N SER A 31 21.77 24.86 1.78
CA SER A 31 22.60 24.90 2.97
C SER A 31 23.73 25.93 2.83
N LEU A 32 24.00 26.64 3.92
CA LEU A 32 25.09 27.61 4.02
C LEU A 32 26.38 26.97 4.56
N TRP A 33 26.39 25.64 4.75
CA TRP A 33 27.57 24.92 5.25
C TRP A 33 28.67 24.89 4.19
N GLU A 34 29.92 25.01 4.65
CA GLU A 34 31.08 24.93 3.76
C GLU A 34 31.16 23.56 3.09
N GLY A 35 31.27 23.54 1.76
CA GLY A 35 31.23 22.31 0.96
C GLY A 35 29.83 21.77 0.66
N ALA A 36 28.75 22.50 1.02
CA ALA A 36 27.41 22.13 0.61
C ALA A 36 27.26 22.14 -0.92
N SER A 37 26.70 21.07 -1.46
CA SER A 37 26.50 20.83 -2.88
C SER A 37 25.04 20.48 -3.18
N HIS A 38 24.76 20.26 -4.47
CA HIS A 38 23.48 19.72 -4.90
C HIS A 38 23.47 18.19 -4.73
N ARG A 39 22.32 17.62 -4.38
CA ARG A 39 22.08 16.17 -4.47
C ARG A 39 22.29 15.70 -5.91
N VAL A 40 22.90 14.53 -6.09
CA VAL A 40 23.06 13.91 -7.40
C VAL A 40 21.69 13.79 -8.08
N LYS A 41 21.61 14.26 -9.32
CA LYS A 41 20.37 14.17 -10.10
C LYS A 41 20.02 12.70 -10.29
N LEU A 42 18.82 12.32 -9.86
CA LEU A 42 18.32 10.96 -10.05
C LEU A 42 18.21 10.65 -11.55
N SER A 43 18.79 9.52 -11.97
CA SER A 43 18.67 9.03 -13.34
C SER A 43 17.51 8.05 -13.44
N LYS A 44 16.65 8.20 -14.46
CA LYS A 44 15.59 7.23 -14.76
C LYS A 44 16.11 5.87 -15.22
N THR A 45 17.39 5.80 -15.62
CA THR A 45 18.05 4.56 -16.04
C THR A 45 18.59 3.75 -14.86
N ASP A 46 18.57 4.31 -13.65
CA ASP A 46 18.97 3.61 -12.42
C ASP A 46 17.88 2.60 -12.04
N GLU A 47 18.29 1.37 -11.72
CA GLU A 47 17.41 0.30 -11.26
C GLU A 47 16.71 0.64 -9.94
N ASN A 48 17.34 1.49 -9.13
CA ASN A 48 16.82 1.98 -7.86
C ASN A 48 16.00 3.27 -8.00
N TYR A 49 15.81 3.79 -9.21
CA TYR A 49 15.00 4.97 -9.45
C TYR A 49 13.55 4.76 -8.99
N GLY A 50 13.06 5.63 -8.11
CA GLY A 50 11.69 5.55 -7.59
C GLY A 50 11.45 4.45 -6.55
N LYS A 51 12.51 3.76 -6.09
CA LYS A 51 12.43 2.77 -5.00
C LYS A 51 12.99 3.36 -3.70
N PRO A 52 12.44 3.00 -2.53
CA PRO A 52 13.07 3.33 -1.26
C PRO A 52 14.39 2.60 -1.13
N VAL A 53 15.35 3.19 -0.41
CA VAL A 53 16.63 2.55 -0.11
C VAL A 53 16.36 1.30 0.74
N GLU A 54 16.94 0.17 0.36
CA GLU A 54 16.76 -1.10 1.07
C GLU A 54 17.24 -1.00 2.53
N GLY A 55 16.57 -1.74 3.42
CA GLY A 55 16.86 -1.72 4.86
C GLY A 55 16.42 -0.46 5.61
N THR A 56 15.92 0.58 4.91
CA THR A 56 15.35 1.75 5.59
C THR A 56 13.95 1.48 6.11
N LEU A 57 13.53 2.24 7.13
CA LEU A 57 12.15 2.18 7.64
C LEU A 57 11.10 2.49 6.56
N THR A 58 11.45 3.27 5.54
CA THR A 58 10.55 3.54 4.41
C THR A 58 10.34 2.31 3.54
N ALA A 59 11.38 1.51 3.29
CA ALA A 59 11.26 0.26 2.57
C ALA A 59 10.38 -0.74 3.33
N ILE A 60 10.61 -0.88 4.64
CA ILE A 60 9.83 -1.76 5.53
C ILE A 60 8.35 -1.36 5.53
N ARG A 61 8.04 -0.08 5.76
CA ARG A 61 6.65 0.42 5.70
C ARG A 61 6.01 0.21 4.34
N GLY A 62 6.77 0.33 3.25
CA GLY A 62 6.30 0.06 1.90
C GLY A 62 5.88 -1.40 1.72
N GLN A 63 6.67 -2.34 2.25
CA GLN A 63 6.37 -3.78 2.22
C GLN A 63 5.16 -4.11 3.09
N GLU A 64 5.11 -3.59 4.32
CA GLU A 64 3.97 -3.78 5.23
C GLU A 64 2.67 -3.24 4.62
N ALA A 65 2.71 -2.07 3.99
CA ALA A 65 1.54 -1.50 3.30
C ALA A 65 1.12 -2.36 2.11
N LEU A 66 2.07 -2.91 1.35
CA LEU A 66 1.78 -3.81 0.24
C LEU A 66 1.07 -5.10 0.72
N GLU A 67 1.60 -5.72 1.77
CA GLU A 67 1.05 -6.93 2.37
C GLU A 67 -0.35 -6.68 2.95
N SER A 68 -0.53 -5.59 3.68
CA SER A 68 -1.82 -5.18 4.23
C SER A 68 -2.88 -5.06 3.12
N VAL A 69 -2.52 -4.41 2.01
CA VAL A 69 -3.43 -4.25 0.87
C VAL A 69 -3.72 -5.59 0.18
N TYR A 70 -2.74 -6.49 0.07
CA TYR A 70 -2.97 -7.84 -0.48
C TYR A 70 -3.94 -8.63 0.40
N ASN A 71 -3.80 -8.54 1.72
CA ASN A 71 -4.72 -9.17 2.67
C ASN A 71 -6.15 -8.61 2.53
N GLU A 72 -6.30 -7.28 2.38
CA GLU A 72 -7.60 -6.67 2.12
C GLU A 72 -8.21 -7.18 0.79
N ILE A 73 -7.42 -7.37 -0.28
CA ILE A 73 -7.89 -7.91 -1.56
C ILE A 73 -8.36 -9.36 -1.40
N HIS A 74 -7.57 -10.17 -0.69
CA HIS A 74 -7.89 -11.57 -0.44
C HIS A 74 -9.21 -11.71 0.34
N GLU A 75 -9.39 -10.91 1.40
CA GLU A 75 -10.63 -10.88 2.18
C GLU A 75 -11.84 -10.50 1.32
N LEU A 76 -11.70 -9.48 0.46
CA LEU A 76 -12.74 -9.10 -0.50
C LEU A 76 -13.12 -10.26 -1.42
N CYS A 77 -12.14 -10.95 -2.02
CA CYS A 77 -12.39 -12.10 -2.88
C CYS A 77 -13.13 -13.24 -2.14
N MET A 78 -12.76 -13.49 -0.88
CA MET A 78 -13.43 -14.49 -0.03
C MET A 78 -14.88 -14.11 0.27
N ILE A 79 -15.16 -12.83 0.55
CA ILE A 79 -16.52 -12.33 0.76
C ILE A 79 -17.36 -12.50 -0.50
N ILE A 80 -16.83 -12.10 -1.66
CA ILE A 80 -17.53 -12.28 -2.95
C ILE A 80 -17.82 -13.75 -3.21
N ALA A 81 -16.85 -14.64 -2.97
CA ALA A 81 -17.03 -16.08 -3.11
C ALA A 81 -18.10 -16.66 -2.16
N ALA A 82 -18.28 -16.07 -0.98
CA ALA A 82 -19.25 -16.54 0.01
C ALA A 82 -20.69 -16.06 -0.26
N ILE A 83 -20.88 -14.84 -0.76
CA ILE A 83 -22.22 -14.25 -0.98
C ILE A 83 -22.70 -14.35 -2.42
N GLY A 84 -21.76 -14.48 -3.37
CA GLY A 84 -22.07 -14.47 -4.79
C GLY A 84 -22.62 -15.79 -5.31
N VAL A 85 -23.14 -15.75 -6.52
CA VAL A 85 -23.67 -16.92 -7.23
C VAL A 85 -22.55 -17.56 -8.03
N HIS A 86 -22.23 -18.82 -7.69
CA HIS A 86 -21.28 -19.64 -8.44
C HIS A 86 -21.83 -19.98 -9.82
N GLN A 87 -21.03 -19.71 -10.84
CA GLN A 87 -21.35 -19.99 -12.23
C GLN A 87 -20.74 -21.34 -12.67
N PRO A 88 -21.29 -21.98 -13.73
CA PRO A 88 -20.73 -23.23 -14.26
C PRO A 88 -19.28 -23.13 -14.74
N ASP A 89 -18.82 -21.92 -15.10
CA ASP A 89 -17.46 -21.62 -15.53
C ASP A 89 -16.47 -21.44 -14.36
N LYS A 90 -16.91 -21.69 -13.12
CA LYS A 90 -16.18 -21.48 -11.85
C LYS A 90 -15.97 -20.02 -11.47
N SER A 91 -16.51 -19.07 -12.22
CA SER A 91 -16.57 -17.67 -11.79
C SER A 91 -17.66 -17.48 -10.72
N VAL A 92 -17.57 -16.39 -9.97
CA VAL A 92 -18.60 -15.99 -9.01
C VAL A 92 -19.10 -14.62 -9.39
N ARG A 93 -20.42 -14.44 -9.45
CA ARG A 93 -21.04 -13.16 -9.75
C ARG A 93 -21.80 -12.63 -8.55
N VAL A 94 -21.68 -11.33 -8.29
CA VAL A 94 -22.44 -10.63 -7.26
C VAL A 94 -22.82 -9.24 -7.77
N THR A 95 -23.97 -8.72 -7.37
CA THR A 95 -24.32 -7.33 -7.71
C THR A 95 -23.55 -6.36 -6.81
N PHE A 96 -23.20 -5.19 -7.33
CA PHE A 96 -22.52 -4.16 -6.55
C PHE A 96 -23.32 -3.73 -5.33
N GLY A 97 -24.65 -3.62 -5.44
CA GLY A 97 -25.52 -3.26 -4.31
C GLY A 97 -25.43 -4.26 -3.16
N GLU A 98 -25.56 -5.55 -3.44
CA GLU A 98 -25.45 -6.62 -2.43
C GLU A 98 -24.06 -6.63 -1.79
N LEU A 99 -23.01 -6.55 -2.62
CA LEU A 99 -21.63 -6.51 -2.14
C LEU A 99 -21.38 -5.29 -1.25
N PHE A 100 -21.84 -4.11 -1.67
CA PHE A 100 -21.71 -2.87 -0.91
C PHE A 100 -22.43 -2.98 0.43
N HIS A 101 -23.67 -3.48 0.46
CA HIS A 101 -24.42 -3.67 1.70
C HIS A 101 -23.75 -4.65 2.66
N ALA A 102 -23.18 -5.75 2.17
CA ALA A 102 -22.41 -6.69 2.98
C ALA A 102 -21.13 -6.04 3.54
N TYR A 103 -20.44 -5.24 2.72
CA TYR A 103 -19.14 -4.65 3.05
C TYR A 103 -19.25 -3.39 3.92
N LEU A 104 -20.39 -2.70 3.93
CA LEU A 104 -20.63 -1.47 4.74
C LEU A 104 -20.35 -1.66 6.23
N ARG A 105 -20.56 -2.87 6.76
CA ARG A 105 -20.28 -3.20 8.17
C ARG A 105 -18.80 -3.44 8.45
N ILE A 106 -18.03 -3.74 7.42
CA ILE A 106 -16.63 -4.17 7.51
C ILE A 106 -15.70 -2.99 7.25
N SER A 107 -15.89 -2.28 6.13
CA SER A 107 -14.97 -1.23 5.70
C SER A 107 -15.60 -0.28 4.67
N ASN A 108 -15.14 0.98 4.68
CA ASN A 108 -15.55 2.02 3.73
C ASN A 108 -14.67 2.07 2.46
N LYS A 109 -13.81 1.06 2.22
CA LYS A 109 -12.82 1.07 1.12
C LYS A 109 -13.20 0.22 -0.10
N LEU A 110 -14.42 -0.33 -0.15
CA LEU A 110 -14.81 -1.35 -1.14
C LEU A 110 -14.44 -0.98 -2.59
N VAL A 111 -14.82 0.21 -3.06
CA VAL A 111 -14.57 0.61 -4.46
C VAL A 111 -13.08 0.67 -4.78
N GLY A 112 -12.26 1.19 -3.86
CA GLY A 112 -10.80 1.21 -4.03
C GLY A 112 -10.20 -0.21 -4.08
N MET A 113 -10.75 -1.12 -3.29
CA MET A 113 -10.35 -2.53 -3.27
C MET A 113 -10.75 -3.26 -4.55
N LEU A 114 -11.96 -3.01 -5.07
CA LEU A 114 -12.41 -3.53 -6.36
C LEU A 114 -11.48 -3.09 -7.50
N ILE A 115 -11.17 -1.79 -7.58
CA ILE A 115 -10.23 -1.26 -8.60
C ILE A 115 -8.86 -1.93 -8.47
N ARG A 116 -8.38 -2.15 -7.25
CA ARG A 116 -7.07 -2.77 -7.05
C ARG A 116 -7.07 -4.25 -7.40
N ALA A 117 -8.10 -5.00 -7.02
CA ALA A 117 -8.29 -6.39 -7.41
C ALA A 117 -8.41 -6.54 -8.94
N ARG A 118 -9.11 -5.60 -9.61
CA ARG A 118 -9.20 -5.53 -11.08
C ARG A 118 -7.82 -5.36 -11.74
N ARG A 119 -6.95 -4.52 -11.17
CA ARG A 119 -5.57 -4.37 -11.67
C ARG A 119 -4.75 -5.65 -11.56
N HIS A 120 -5.10 -6.54 -10.64
CA HIS A 120 -4.49 -7.88 -10.52
C HIS A 120 -5.23 -8.96 -11.33
N ASN A 121 -6.21 -8.59 -12.17
CA ASN A 121 -7.03 -9.49 -12.99
C ASN A 121 -7.78 -10.57 -12.17
N LEU A 122 -8.13 -10.27 -10.92
CA LEU A 122 -8.87 -11.21 -10.05
C LEU A 122 -10.37 -11.14 -10.29
N LEU A 123 -10.87 -9.93 -10.59
CA LEU A 123 -12.27 -9.62 -10.83
C LEU A 123 -12.41 -8.55 -11.90
N ASP A 124 -13.63 -8.41 -12.43
CA ASP A 124 -13.99 -7.35 -13.36
C ASP A 124 -15.44 -6.88 -13.16
N PHE A 125 -15.73 -5.66 -13.61
CA PHE A 125 -17.04 -5.04 -13.58
C PHE A 125 -17.16 -3.97 -14.68
N GLU A 126 -18.38 -3.69 -15.11
CA GLU A 126 -18.63 -2.69 -16.15
C GLU A 126 -18.39 -1.26 -15.63
N GLY A 127 -17.62 -0.46 -16.39
CA GLY A 127 -17.31 0.94 -16.08
C GLY A 127 -15.92 1.17 -15.48
N GLU A 128 -15.63 2.42 -15.11
CA GLU A 128 -14.35 2.80 -14.49
C GLU A 128 -14.41 2.78 -12.96
N ILE A 129 -15.57 3.13 -12.41
CA ILE A 129 -15.84 3.28 -10.99
C ILE A 129 -17.33 3.01 -10.75
N LEU A 130 -17.68 2.57 -9.54
CA LEU A 130 -19.05 2.26 -9.14
C LEU A 130 -19.53 3.24 -8.07
N TYR A 131 -20.74 3.77 -8.25
CA TYR A 131 -21.40 4.70 -7.35
C TYR A 131 -22.62 4.07 -6.68
N GLN A 132 -22.76 4.30 -5.38
CA GLN A 132 -23.95 3.90 -4.63
C GLN A 132 -25.22 4.56 -5.21
N CYS A 133 -26.38 3.90 -5.11
CA CYS A 133 -27.69 4.33 -5.64
C CYS A 133 -27.80 4.38 -7.17
N GLN A 134 -26.68 4.42 -7.91
CA GLN A 134 -26.66 4.44 -9.36
C GLN A 134 -26.33 3.06 -9.95
N ASP A 135 -25.23 2.47 -9.48
CA ASP A 135 -24.64 1.27 -10.09
C ASP A 135 -24.96 -0.01 -9.31
N GLU A 136 -26.03 -0.01 -8.51
CA GLU A 136 -26.39 -1.12 -7.61
C GLU A 136 -26.58 -2.46 -8.35
N LYS A 137 -27.01 -2.40 -9.61
CA LYS A 137 -27.29 -3.56 -10.45
C LYS A 137 -26.08 -4.05 -11.26
N VAL A 138 -24.95 -3.35 -11.21
CA VAL A 138 -23.76 -3.75 -11.96
C VAL A 138 -23.23 -5.07 -11.40
N GLU A 139 -23.01 -6.05 -12.28
CA GLU A 139 -22.44 -7.34 -11.91
C GLU A 139 -20.92 -7.22 -11.73
N VAL A 140 -20.44 -7.62 -10.56
CA VAL A 140 -19.02 -7.85 -10.29
C VAL A 140 -18.75 -9.33 -10.48
N THR A 141 -17.87 -9.67 -11.41
CA THR A 141 -17.48 -11.06 -11.71
C THR A 141 -16.09 -11.33 -11.15
N LEU A 142 -15.99 -12.28 -10.22
CA LEU A 142 -14.75 -12.80 -9.68
C LEU A 142 -14.31 -14.03 -10.48
N PHE A 143 -13.11 -14.01 -11.05
CA PHE A 143 -12.56 -15.11 -11.84
C PHE A 143 -11.70 -16.06 -11.02
N LYS A 144 -10.93 -15.51 -10.08
CA LYS A 144 -9.98 -16.29 -9.28
C LYS A 144 -9.88 -15.74 -7.86
N VAL A 145 -9.90 -16.63 -6.89
CA VAL A 145 -9.49 -16.32 -5.52
C VAL A 145 -7.97 -16.48 -5.44
N PRO A 146 -7.21 -15.44 -5.08
CA PRO A 146 -5.77 -15.56 -4.90
C PRO A 146 -5.47 -16.50 -3.73
N GLU A 147 -4.43 -17.33 -3.86
CA GLU A 147 -3.89 -18.08 -2.72
C GLU A 147 -3.05 -17.14 -1.85
N ARG A 148 -2.99 -17.45 -0.55
CA ARG A 148 -2.27 -16.64 0.45
C ARG A 148 -0.77 -16.83 0.37
#